data_AF-A0A0P7HPR0-F1
#
_entry.id   AF-A0A0P7HPR0-F1
#
_cell.length_a   1.000
_cell.length_b   1.000
_cell.length_c   1.000
_cell.angle_alpha   90.00
_cell.angle_beta   90.00
_cell.angle_gamma   90.00
#
_symmetry.space_group_name_H-M   'P 1'
#
loop_
_entity.id
_entity.type
_entity.pdbx_description
1 polymer ?
#
loop_
_entity_poly.entity_id
_entity_poly.type
_entity_poly.pdbx_seq_one_letter_code
_entity_poly.pdbx_strand_id
1 'polypeptide(L)'
;MFAAGASITEIEQDVEDMIVQLVHRLGDLADADPDPVGAQERAYIKAFSDVRANSSMDQAALLETAISRPNLAESLLYLNRRLDAANLGPRDPAGIIGVVIRLAMDGLWVSDILDSSRFTRAERERITTLLTALSRLSDERMAELLPECAATR
;
A
#
# COMPACT_ATOMS: atom_id res chain seq x y z
N MET A 1 19.54 -4.17 4.51
CA MET A 1 20.29 -3.68 5.69
C MET A 1 21.39 -2.70 5.27
N PHE A 2 21.26 -1.43 5.69
CA PHE A 2 22.29 -0.39 5.44
C PHE A 2 23.60 -0.76 6.14
N ALA A 3 24.74 -0.52 5.49
CA ALA A 3 26.04 -0.81 6.08
C ALA A 3 26.27 0.06 7.33
N ALA A 4 26.86 -0.51 8.38
CA ALA A 4 27.25 0.26 9.56
C ALA A 4 28.28 1.33 9.15
N GLY A 5 27.90 2.61 9.27
CA GLY A 5 28.72 3.75 8.82
C GLY A 5 28.41 4.27 7.42
N ALA A 6 27.35 3.78 6.76
CA ALA A 6 26.85 4.35 5.51
C ALA A 6 26.58 5.85 5.66
N SER A 7 27.03 6.62 4.66
CA SER A 7 26.75 8.03 4.55
C SER A 7 25.25 8.28 4.38
N ILE A 8 24.82 9.50 4.72
CA ILE A 8 23.41 9.90 4.58
C ILE A 8 22.93 9.69 3.12
N THR A 9 23.78 10.04 2.16
CA THR A 9 23.51 9.90 0.71
C THR A 9 23.37 8.44 0.27
N GLU A 10 24.16 7.51 0.82
CA GLU A 10 24.02 6.08 0.51
C GLU A 10 22.70 5.52 1.02
N ILE A 11 22.29 5.91 2.24
CA ILE A 11 20.97 5.53 2.79
C ILE A 11 19.84 6.11 1.93
N GLU A 12 19.98 7.34 1.45
CA GLU A 12 18.97 7.97 0.60
C GLU A 12 18.82 7.26 -0.75
N GLN A 13 19.93 6.94 -1.41
CA GLN A 13 19.93 6.20 -2.67
C GLN A 13 19.34 4.80 -2.52
N ASP A 14 19.72 4.08 -1.47
CA ASP A 14 19.20 2.73 -1.18
C ASP A 14 17.67 2.77 -0.98
N VAL A 15 17.14 3.78 -0.29
CA VAL A 15 15.70 3.96 -0.08
C VAL A 15 14.99 4.29 -1.39
N GLU A 16 15.56 5.17 -2.22
CA GLU A 16 15.00 5.47 -3.54
C GLU A 16 14.96 4.23 -4.44
N ASP A 17 16.04 3.46 -4.49
CA ASP A 17 16.11 2.22 -5.27
C ASP A 17 15.08 1.19 -4.78
N MET A 18 14.88 1.07 -3.47
CA MET A 18 13.82 0.23 -2.89
C MET A 18 12.41 0.68 -3.31
N ILE A 19 12.15 1.98 -3.29
CA ILE A 19 10.87 2.56 -3.73
C ILE A 19 10.63 2.27 -5.22
N VAL A 20 11.65 2.48 -6.07
CA VAL A 20 11.57 2.20 -7.51
C VAL A 20 11.26 0.73 -7.74
N GLN A 21 11.99 -0.19 -7.10
CA GLN A 21 11.74 -1.63 -7.23
C GLN A 21 10.32 -2.02 -6.78
N LEU A 22 9.82 -1.43 -5.70
CA LEU A 22 8.44 -1.64 -5.24
C LEU A 22 7.44 -1.18 -6.31
N VAL A 23 7.62 0.00 -6.89
CA VAL A 23 6.73 0.53 -7.95
C VAL A 23 6.70 -0.40 -9.16
N HIS A 24 7.86 -0.84 -9.64
CA HIS A 24 7.93 -1.77 -10.76
C HIS A 24 7.21 -3.08 -10.45
N ARG A 25 7.45 -3.65 -9.26
CA ARG A 25 6.80 -4.88 -8.82
C ARG A 25 5.28 -4.73 -8.72
N LEU A 26 4.79 -3.61 -8.21
CA LEU A 26 3.35 -3.33 -8.14
C LEU A 26 2.75 -3.21 -9.55
N GLY A 27 3.45 -2.57 -10.48
CA GLY A 27 3.07 -2.51 -11.89
C GLY A 27 2.95 -3.89 -12.52
N ASP A 28 4.00 -4.71 -12.42
CA ASP A 28 4.01 -6.09 -12.96
C ASP A 28 2.88 -6.96 -12.40
N LEU A 29 2.58 -6.81 -11.10
CA LEU A 29 1.50 -7.54 -10.44
C LEU A 29 0.12 -7.07 -10.90
N ALA A 30 -0.07 -5.78 -11.12
CA ALA A 30 -1.33 -5.21 -11.59
C ALA A 30 -1.57 -5.57 -13.07
N ASP A 31 -0.54 -5.49 -13.91
CA ASP A 31 -0.63 -5.84 -15.33
C ASP A 31 -0.91 -7.33 -15.55
N ALA A 32 -0.49 -8.19 -14.62
CA ALA A 32 -0.78 -9.62 -14.63
C ALA A 32 -2.17 -9.98 -14.07
N ASP A 33 -2.92 -9.02 -13.51
CA ASP A 33 -4.24 -9.29 -12.96
C ASP A 33 -5.28 -9.46 -14.09
N PRO A 34 -6.05 -10.57 -14.11
CA PRO A 34 -7.04 -10.80 -15.16
C PRO A 34 -8.24 -9.85 -15.11
N ASP A 35 -8.45 -9.16 -13.98
CA ASP A 35 -9.52 -8.18 -13.81
C ASP A 35 -8.90 -6.78 -13.67
N PRO A 36 -9.07 -5.88 -14.65
CA PRO A 36 -8.46 -4.55 -14.59
C PRO A 36 -9.04 -3.69 -13.46
N VAL A 37 -10.25 -3.98 -12.98
CA VAL A 37 -10.89 -3.21 -11.91
C VAL A 37 -10.23 -3.58 -10.58
N GLY A 38 -9.63 -2.59 -9.91
CA GLY A 38 -8.93 -2.76 -8.64
C GLY A 38 -7.66 -3.63 -8.69
N ALA A 39 -7.09 -3.83 -9.89
CA ALA A 39 -5.85 -4.58 -10.07
C ALA A 39 -4.69 -3.99 -9.24
N GLN A 40 -4.62 -2.65 -9.16
CA GLN A 40 -3.59 -1.95 -8.39
C GLN A 40 -3.72 -2.23 -6.89
N GLU A 41 -4.94 -2.20 -6.34
CA GLU A 41 -5.21 -2.53 -4.94
C GLU A 41 -4.83 -3.98 -4.63
N ARG A 42 -5.15 -4.92 -5.52
CA ARG A 42 -4.79 -6.33 -5.32
C ARG A 42 -3.29 -6.56 -5.41
N ALA A 43 -2.59 -5.87 -6.30
CA ALA A 43 -1.14 -5.86 -6.36
C ALA A 43 -0.55 -5.35 -5.03
N TYR A 44 -1.09 -4.26 -4.49
CA TYR A 44 -0.67 -3.69 -3.21
C TYR A 44 -0.94 -4.65 -2.04
N ILE A 45 -2.15 -5.19 -1.92
CA ILE A 45 -2.51 -6.18 -0.90
C ILE A 45 -1.54 -7.36 -0.95
N LYS A 46 -1.28 -7.89 -2.16
CA LYS A 46 -0.37 -9.03 -2.35
C LYS A 46 1.06 -8.69 -1.92
N ALA A 47 1.56 -7.50 -2.25
CA ALA A 47 2.91 -7.06 -1.89
C ALA A 47 3.12 -6.98 -0.36
N PHE A 48 2.10 -6.56 0.39
CA PHE A 48 2.20 -6.32 1.84
C PHE A 48 1.50 -7.38 2.70
N SER A 49 1.01 -8.46 2.10
CA SER A 49 0.32 -9.55 2.81
C SER A 49 1.24 -10.54 3.55
N ASP A 50 2.55 -10.33 3.63
CA ASP A 50 3.43 -11.22 4.39
C ASP A 50 3.92 -10.56 5.69
N VAL A 51 3.41 -11.04 6.84
CA VAL A 51 3.80 -10.56 8.18
C VAL A 51 5.30 -10.67 8.39
N ARG A 52 5.92 -11.78 7.98
CA ARG A 52 7.34 -12.03 8.27
C ARG A 52 8.24 -11.07 7.50
N ALA A 53 7.86 -10.73 6.28
CA ALA A 53 8.54 -9.71 5.50
C ALA A 53 8.35 -8.32 6.13
N ASN A 54 7.12 -8.02 6.57
CA ASN A 54 6.75 -6.73 7.14
C ASN A 54 7.37 -6.44 8.50
N SER A 55 7.43 -7.44 9.38
CA SER A 55 7.98 -7.31 10.75
C SER A 55 9.51 -7.42 10.80
N SER A 56 10.18 -7.36 9.65
CA SER A 56 11.64 -7.41 9.60
C SER A 56 12.26 -6.11 10.10
N MET A 57 13.43 -6.17 10.75
CA MET A 57 14.14 -4.99 11.26
C MET A 57 14.45 -3.96 10.15
N ASP A 58 14.61 -4.42 8.91
CA ASP A 58 14.84 -3.54 7.76
C ASP A 58 13.62 -2.66 7.42
N GLN A 59 12.39 -3.15 7.58
CA GLN A 59 11.16 -2.37 7.33
C GLN A 59 10.91 -1.33 8.44
N ALA A 60 11.19 -1.69 9.69
CA ALA A 60 11.12 -0.76 10.82
C ALA A 60 12.14 0.38 10.67
N ALA A 61 13.38 0.06 10.25
CA ALA A 61 14.43 1.04 9.97
C ALA A 61 14.07 1.94 8.77
N LEU A 62 13.46 1.38 7.72
CA LEU A 62 12.95 2.14 6.59
C LEU A 62 11.88 3.16 7.02
N LEU A 63 10.92 2.73 7.85
CA LEU A 63 9.87 3.62 8.37
C LEU A 63 10.44 4.71 9.28
N GLU A 64 11.38 4.37 10.16
CA GLU A 64 12.07 5.33 11.02
C GLU A 64 12.90 6.35 10.22
N THR A 65 13.59 5.88 9.17
CA THR A 65 14.35 6.74 8.25
C THR A 65 13.43 7.68 7.47
N ALA A 66 12.27 7.19 7.01
CA ALA A 66 11.27 8.00 6.31
C ALA A 66 10.67 9.10 7.20
N ILE A 67 10.42 8.81 8.48
CA ILE A 67 9.86 9.78 9.43
C ILE A 67 10.92 10.81 9.88
N SER A 68 12.16 10.37 10.07
CA SER A 68 13.24 11.22 10.57
C SER A 68 13.90 12.09 9.49
N ARG A 69 13.69 11.79 8.20
CA ARG A 69 14.31 12.50 7.07
C ARG A 69 13.27 13.09 6.11
N PRO A 70 13.03 14.42 6.16
CA PRO A 70 12.04 15.09 5.33
C PRO A 70 12.20 14.87 3.82
N ASN A 71 13.45 14.78 3.32
CA ASN A 71 13.71 14.60 1.89
C ASN A 71 13.28 13.20 1.40
N LEU A 72 13.41 12.17 2.23
CA LEU A 72 12.92 10.81 1.90
C LEU A 72 11.42 10.68 2.06
N ALA A 73 10.83 11.45 2.97
CA ALA A 73 9.38 11.60 3.05
C ALA A 73 8.83 12.15 1.73
N GLU A 74 9.53 13.04 1.01
CA GLU A 74 9.07 13.57 -0.29
C GLU A 74 8.92 12.47 -1.36
N SER A 75 9.87 11.54 -1.46
CA SER A 75 9.81 10.43 -2.43
C SER A 75 8.65 9.47 -2.13
N LEU A 76 8.40 9.18 -0.85
CA LEU A 76 7.25 8.36 -0.42
C LEU A 76 5.91 9.10 -0.61
N LEU A 77 5.87 10.40 -0.31
CA LEU A 77 4.69 11.24 -0.54
C LEU A 77 4.38 11.33 -2.04
N TYR A 78 5.39 11.43 -2.89
CA TYR A 78 5.22 11.43 -4.33
C TYR A 78 4.63 10.10 -4.84
N LEU A 79 5.12 8.96 -4.32
CA LEU A 79 4.55 7.66 -4.61
C LEU A 79 3.07 7.58 -4.22
N ASN A 80 2.74 7.92 -2.97
CA ASN A 80 1.36 7.87 -2.49
C ASN A 80 0.44 8.76 -3.34
N ARG A 81 0.86 10.00 -3.64
CA ARG A 81 0.09 10.91 -4.51
C ARG A 81 -0.12 10.36 -5.91
N ARG A 82 0.86 9.65 -6.49
CA ARG A 82 0.71 9.02 -7.81
C ARG A 82 -0.30 7.88 -7.77
N LEU A 83 -0.22 7.03 -6.76
CA LEU A 83 -1.15 5.93 -6.59
C LEU A 83 -2.56 6.43 -6.26
N ASP A 84 -2.69 7.53 -5.51
CA ASP A 84 -3.98 8.15 -5.20
C ASP A 84 -4.57 8.85 -6.41
N ALA A 85 -3.75 9.54 -7.22
CA ALA A 85 -4.19 10.15 -8.46
C ALA A 85 -4.66 9.12 -9.50
N ALA A 86 -4.12 7.90 -9.45
CA ALA A 86 -4.60 6.78 -10.26
C ALA A 86 -5.97 6.24 -9.79
N ASN A 87 -6.31 6.42 -8.51
CA ASN A 87 -7.58 6.02 -7.87
C ASN A 87 -8.62 7.15 -7.76
N LEU A 88 -8.24 8.39 -8.04
CA LEU A 88 -9.14 9.55 -8.05
C LEU A 88 -9.26 10.19 -9.45
N GLY A 89 -8.74 9.51 -10.47
CA GLY A 89 -8.76 9.99 -11.84
C GLY A 89 -10.18 10.01 -12.43
N PRO A 90 -10.47 10.88 -13.41
CA PRO A 90 -11.81 10.97 -14.02
C PRO A 90 -12.25 9.73 -14.83
N ARG A 91 -11.46 8.65 -14.82
CA ARG A 91 -11.73 7.38 -15.50
C ARG A 91 -11.62 6.18 -14.54
N ASP A 92 -11.95 6.39 -13.26
CA ASP A 92 -11.48 5.50 -12.20
C ASP A 92 -12.15 4.12 -12.15
N PRO A 93 -11.39 3.01 -12.15
CA PRO A 93 -11.93 1.68 -11.92
C PRO A 93 -12.29 1.41 -10.45
N ALA A 94 -11.57 1.99 -9.49
CA ALA A 94 -11.77 1.74 -8.07
C ALA A 94 -12.42 2.94 -7.35
N GLY A 95 -11.92 4.17 -7.53
CA GLY A 95 -12.46 5.34 -6.84
C GLY A 95 -12.03 5.44 -5.36
N ILE A 96 -12.84 6.09 -4.52
CA ILE A 96 -12.51 6.34 -3.10
C ILE A 96 -12.22 5.04 -2.33
N ILE A 97 -12.89 3.94 -2.67
CA ILE A 97 -12.63 2.65 -2.03
C ILE A 97 -11.18 2.17 -2.22
N GLY A 98 -10.54 2.49 -3.36
CA GLY A 98 -9.14 2.17 -3.58
C GLY A 98 -8.22 2.86 -2.57
N VAL A 99 -8.50 4.13 -2.25
CA VAL A 99 -7.79 4.89 -1.20
C VAL A 99 -8.01 4.26 0.17
N VAL A 100 -9.25 3.89 0.50
CA VAL A 100 -9.58 3.22 1.78
C VAL A 100 -8.83 1.90 1.93
N ILE A 101 -8.77 1.09 0.87
CA ILE A 101 -8.03 -0.18 0.88
C ILE A 101 -6.54 0.06 1.14
N ARG A 102 -5.94 1.07 0.51
CA ARG A 102 -4.52 1.40 0.69
C ARG A 102 -4.23 1.83 2.12
N LEU A 103 -5.02 2.74 2.68
CA LEU A 103 -4.89 3.17 4.08
C LEU A 103 -5.07 2.01 5.07
N ALA A 104 -6.00 1.10 4.80
CA ALA A 104 -6.19 -0.09 5.61
C ALA A 104 -4.98 -1.04 5.54
N MET A 105 -4.38 -1.21 4.35
CA MET A 105 -3.16 -1.99 4.17
C MET A 105 -1.94 -1.35 4.84
N ASP A 106 -1.80 -0.03 4.76
CA ASP A 106 -0.72 0.70 5.45
C ASP A 106 -0.84 0.54 6.96
N GLY A 107 -2.05 0.65 7.50
CA GLY A 107 -2.32 0.40 8.92
C GLY A 107 -2.03 -1.04 9.35
N LEU A 108 -2.33 -2.03 8.50
CA LEU A 108 -2.00 -3.43 8.74
C LEU A 108 -0.49 -3.66 8.70
N TRP A 109 0.22 -3.05 7.76
CA TRP A 109 1.68 -3.12 7.63
C TRP A 109 2.38 -2.50 8.83
N VAL A 110 2.01 -1.27 9.24
CA VAL A 110 2.56 -0.62 10.45
C VAL A 110 2.23 -1.43 11.69
N SER A 111 1.04 -2.03 11.77
CA SER A 111 0.68 -2.92 12.86
C SER A 111 1.63 -4.11 12.99
N ASP A 112 2.03 -4.73 11.87
CA ASP A 112 2.97 -5.86 11.87
C ASP A 112 4.37 -5.44 12.36
N ILE A 113 4.79 -4.20 12.06
CA ILE A 113 6.07 -3.62 12.53
C ILE A 113 6.04 -3.42 14.05
N LEU A 114 4.94 -2.87 14.58
CA LEU A 114 4.83 -2.53 16.00
C LEU A 114 4.56 -3.78 16.88
N ASP A 115 3.72 -4.68 16.39
CA ASP A 115 3.36 -5.92 17.08
C ASP A 115 2.96 -7.00 16.06
N SER A 116 3.95 -7.81 15.67
CA SER A 116 3.76 -8.94 14.75
C SER A 116 2.82 -10.04 15.26
N SER A 117 2.44 -10.01 16.55
CA SER A 117 1.52 -10.97 17.16
C SER A 117 0.08 -10.46 17.29
N ARG A 118 -0.17 -9.19 16.91
CA ARG A 118 -1.46 -8.52 17.08
C ARG A 118 -2.62 -9.26 16.41
N PHE A 119 -2.38 -9.89 15.26
CA PHE A 119 -3.36 -10.68 14.55
C PHE A 119 -2.84 -12.11 14.33
N THR A 120 -3.71 -13.09 14.54
CA THR A 120 -3.44 -14.46 14.11
C THR A 120 -3.39 -14.54 12.58
N ARG A 121 -2.76 -15.60 12.05
CA ARG A 121 -2.72 -15.85 10.60
C ARG A 121 -4.12 -15.85 9.98
N ALA A 122 -5.10 -16.47 10.64
CA ALA A 122 -6.48 -16.58 10.16
C ALA A 122 -7.21 -15.23 10.14
N GLU A 123 -7.03 -14.40 11.17
CA GLU A 123 -7.59 -13.05 11.20
C GLU A 123 -6.99 -12.18 10.10
N ARG A 124 -5.67 -12.30 9.89
CA ARG A 124 -4.99 -11.53 8.85
C ARG A 124 -5.39 -11.97 7.44
N GLU A 125 -5.49 -13.27 7.19
CA GLU A 125 -6.05 -13.83 5.95
C GLU A 125 -7.49 -13.33 5.72
N ARG A 126 -8.30 -13.22 6.79
CA ARG A 126 -9.66 -12.69 6.69
C ARG A 126 -9.69 -11.20 6.35
N ILE A 127 -8.83 -10.39 6.96
CA ILE A 127 -8.70 -8.96 6.66
C ILE A 127 -8.29 -8.76 5.20
N THR A 128 -7.22 -9.42 4.75
CA THR A 128 -6.72 -9.26 3.38
C THR A 128 -7.70 -9.81 2.34
N THR A 129 -8.44 -10.89 2.66
CA THR A 129 -9.53 -11.40 1.82
C THR A 129 -10.65 -10.38 1.68
N LEU A 130 -11.05 -9.71 2.76
CA LEU A 130 -12.07 -8.67 2.74
C LEU A 130 -11.63 -7.47 1.90
N LEU A 131 -10.41 -6.98 2.09
CA LEU A 131 -9.84 -5.89 1.28
C LEU A 131 -9.74 -6.26 -0.20
N THR A 132 -9.37 -7.52 -0.49
CA THR A 132 -9.33 -8.05 -1.86
C THR A 132 -10.73 -8.08 -2.47
N ALA A 133 -11.76 -8.46 -1.71
CA ALA A 133 -13.13 -8.45 -2.19
C ALA A 133 -13.63 -7.02 -2.46
N LEU A 134 -13.30 -6.07 -1.57
CA LEU A 134 -13.64 -4.65 -1.73
C LEU A 134 -12.99 -4.03 -2.97
N SER A 135 -11.77 -4.47 -3.34
CA SER A 135 -11.08 -3.98 -4.55
C SER A 135 -11.87 -4.25 -5.85
N ARG A 136 -12.84 -5.16 -5.82
CA ARG A 136 -13.67 -5.49 -6.98
C ARG A 136 -14.93 -4.63 -7.09
N LEU A 137 -15.14 -3.74 -6.13
CA LEU A 137 -16.28 -2.82 -6.15
C LEU A 137 -15.83 -1.50 -6.76
N SER A 138 -16.62 -0.97 -7.70
CA SER A 138 -16.55 0.43 -8.10
C SER A 138 -17.33 1.30 -7.12
N ASP A 139 -17.03 2.60 -7.08
CA ASP A 139 -17.81 3.58 -6.31
C ASP A 139 -19.29 3.55 -6.68
N GLU A 140 -19.63 3.33 -7.96
CA GLU A 140 -21.02 3.19 -8.42
C GLU A 140 -21.70 1.98 -7.79
N ARG A 141 -21.03 0.81 -7.81
CA ARG A 141 -21.56 -0.40 -7.18
C ARG A 141 -21.63 -0.27 -5.67
N MET A 142 -20.72 0.49 -5.06
CA MET A 142 -20.74 0.80 -3.64
C MET A 142 -21.95 1.68 -3.30
N ALA A 143 -22.25 2.70 -4.09
CA ALA A 143 -23.42 3.56 -3.92
C ALA A 143 -24.76 2.80 -4.06
N GLU A 144 -24.81 1.77 -4.92
CA GLU A 144 -25.98 0.88 -5.01
C GLU A 144 -26.19 0.02 -3.77
N LEU A 145 -25.10 -0.46 -3.17
CA LEU A 145 -25.13 -1.35 -1.99
C LEU A 145 -25.28 -0.58 -0.67
N LEU A 146 -24.69 0.62 -0.61
CA LEU A 146 -24.64 1.51 0.55
C LEU A 146 -25.03 2.91 0.08
N PRO A 147 -26.33 3.24 0.06
CA PRO A 147 -26.83 4.52 -0.44
C PRO A 147 -26.23 5.73 0.27
N GLU A 148 -25.75 5.59 1.52
CA GLU A 148 -25.06 6.67 2.24
C GLU A 148 -23.69 7.03 1.64
N CYS A 149 -23.10 6.13 0.83
CA CYS A 149 -21.86 6.35 0.10
C CYS A 149 -22.08 7.00 -1.28
N ALA A 150 -23.33 7.19 -1.71
CA ALA A 150 -23.62 7.92 -2.93
C ALA A 150 -23.12 9.37 -2.77
N ALA A 151 -22.18 9.79 -3.63
CA ALA A 151 -21.55 11.09 -3.53
C ALA A 151 -22.59 12.21 -3.38
N THR A 152 -22.52 12.95 -2.27
CA THR A 152 -23.22 14.22 -2.14
C THR A 152 -22.60 15.17 -3.14
N ARG A 153 -23.32 15.48 -4.22
CA ARG A 153 -22.90 16.48 -5.21
C ARG A 153 -22.76 17.87 -4.60
#